data_AF-X0Y9B9-F1
#
_entry.id   AF-X0Y9B9-F1
#
_cell.length_a   1.000
_cell.length_b   1.000
_cell.length_c   1.000
_cell.angle_alpha   90.00
_cell.angle_beta   90.00
_cell.angle_gamma   90.00
#
_symmetry.space_group_name_H-M   'P 1'
#
loop_
_entity.id
_entity.type
_entity.pdbx_description
1 polymer ?
#
loop_
_entity_poly.entity_id
_entity_poly.type
_entity_poly.pdbx_seq_one_letter_code
_entity_poly.pdbx_strand_id
1 'polypeptide(L)'
;AARHDLPLVIHTGLVPGSGHLLSQCNPALMTGLLYNPELSETKFVLIHTGYPYARESVHLAWDRPNVWIDFVWLPTLSIEAGVQVLGEFLDWVPANKFVLGGDFELPEGVYGAICQSREVLARVLAKKVAWGIWSRERAMKVGRRVLRDNAISLFNLSP
;
A
#
# COMPACT_ATOMS: atom_id res chain seq x y z
N ALA A 1 -7.69 -12.12 14.48
CA ALA A 1 -6.90 -11.98 13.23
C ALA A 1 -6.08 -13.23 12.96
N ALA A 2 -4.89 -13.40 13.57
CA ALA A 2 -3.97 -14.51 13.27
C ALA A 2 -4.59 -15.93 13.34
N ARG A 3 -5.34 -16.25 14.41
CA ARG A 3 -6.01 -17.57 14.55
C ARG A 3 -6.98 -17.93 13.42
N HIS A 4 -7.46 -16.93 12.68
CA HIS A 4 -8.40 -17.11 11.57
C HIS A 4 -7.78 -16.75 10.22
N ASP A 5 -6.47 -16.50 10.17
CA ASP A 5 -5.74 -16.03 8.99
C ASP A 5 -6.33 -14.75 8.33
N LEU A 6 -6.94 -13.88 9.14
CA LEU A 6 -7.55 -12.64 8.66
C LEU A 6 -6.58 -11.46 8.84
N PRO A 7 -6.27 -10.72 7.75
CA PRO A 7 -5.53 -9.46 7.86
C PRO A 7 -6.31 -8.40 8.64
N LEU A 8 -5.60 -7.61 9.45
CA LEU A 8 -6.14 -6.44 10.13
C LEU A 8 -5.83 -5.20 9.29
N VAL A 9 -6.87 -4.62 8.68
CA VAL A 9 -6.77 -3.37 7.92
C VAL A 9 -6.97 -2.19 8.85
N ILE A 10 -6.05 -1.22 8.82
CA ILE A 10 -6.04 -0.07 9.72
C ILE A 10 -5.92 1.20 8.89
N HIS A 11 -6.97 2.03 8.95
CA HIS A 11 -7.02 3.36 8.37
C HIS A 11 -5.97 4.27 9.01
N THR A 12 -5.05 4.78 8.21
CA THR A 12 -3.95 5.64 8.65
C THR A 12 -3.84 6.90 7.79
N GLY A 13 -3.29 7.97 8.33
CA GLY A 13 -3.17 9.24 7.60
C GLY A 13 -4.53 9.91 7.34
N LEU A 14 -4.78 10.28 6.09
CA LEU A 14 -5.94 11.05 5.68
C LEU A 14 -7.22 10.21 5.67
N VAL A 15 -8.08 10.42 6.66
CA VAL A 15 -9.42 9.83 6.73
C VAL A 15 -10.47 10.96 6.80
N PRO A 16 -10.92 11.50 5.66
CA PRO A 16 -11.89 12.60 5.61
C PRO A 16 -13.17 12.24 6.36
N GLY A 17 -13.74 13.22 7.07
CA GLY A 17 -15.00 13.03 7.81
C GLY A 17 -14.88 12.22 9.11
N SER A 18 -13.69 11.72 9.47
CA SER A 18 -13.50 10.94 10.70
C SER A 18 -13.51 11.75 12.00
N GLY A 19 -13.27 13.06 11.94
CA GLY A 19 -13.11 13.91 13.12
C GLY A 19 -11.80 13.68 13.90
N HIS A 20 -10.94 12.76 13.45
CA HIS A 20 -9.64 12.53 14.07
C HIS A 20 -8.66 13.68 13.78
N LEU A 21 -7.83 14.00 14.76
CA LEU A 21 -6.71 14.92 14.55
C LEU A 21 -5.67 14.25 13.67
N LEU A 22 -5.16 14.96 12.66
CA LEU A 22 -4.17 14.42 11.73
C LEU A 22 -2.98 13.78 12.45
N SER A 23 -2.50 14.40 13.54
CA SER A 23 -1.39 13.89 14.35
C SER A 23 -1.66 12.52 14.97
N GLN A 24 -2.91 12.17 15.24
CA GLN A 24 -3.32 10.88 15.79
C GLN A 24 -3.39 9.79 14.72
N CYS A 25 -3.37 10.16 13.44
CA CYS A 25 -3.42 9.23 12.32
C CYS A 25 -2.02 8.82 11.83
N ASN A 26 -0.93 9.27 12.47
CA ASN A 26 0.43 8.91 12.07
C ASN A 26 0.71 7.42 12.34
N PRO A 27 1.04 6.60 11.31
CA PRO A 27 1.36 5.19 11.47
C PRO A 27 2.48 4.90 12.48
N ALA A 28 3.42 5.84 12.69
CA ALA A 28 4.52 5.67 13.65
C ALA A 28 4.04 5.45 15.09
N LEU A 29 2.83 5.93 15.43
CA LEU A 29 2.20 5.70 16.73
C LEU A 29 1.85 4.21 16.97
N MET A 30 1.82 3.40 15.91
CA MET A 30 1.49 1.97 15.98
C MET A 30 2.72 1.09 16.21
N THR A 31 3.92 1.65 16.33
CA THR A 31 5.15 0.87 16.58
C THR A 31 4.99 -0.10 17.76
N GLY A 32 4.41 0.34 18.88
CA GLY A 32 4.14 -0.57 20.02
C GLY A 32 3.29 -1.79 19.67
N LEU A 33 2.29 -1.64 18.79
CA LEU A 33 1.45 -2.74 18.31
C LEU A 33 2.21 -3.64 17.31
N LEU A 34 2.84 -3.03 16.31
CA LEU A 34 3.48 -3.75 15.19
C LEU A 34 4.78 -4.47 15.59
N TYR A 35 5.40 -4.05 16.68
CA TYR A 35 6.64 -4.62 17.23
C TYR A 35 6.36 -5.61 18.36
N ASN A 36 5.10 -5.80 18.77
CA ASN A 36 4.75 -6.78 19.77
C ASN A 36 5.04 -8.21 19.24
N PRO A 37 5.95 -8.99 19.87
CA PRO A 37 6.28 -10.34 19.42
C PRO A 37 5.09 -11.30 19.41
N GLU A 38 4.11 -11.11 20.31
CA GLU A 38 2.88 -11.92 20.38
C GLU A 38 1.98 -11.74 19.15
N LEU A 39 2.17 -10.65 18.40
CA LEU A 39 1.41 -10.31 17.20
C LEU A 39 2.19 -10.56 15.90
N SER A 40 3.33 -11.26 15.97
CA SER A 40 4.18 -11.57 14.82
C SER A 40 3.46 -12.32 13.69
N GLU A 41 2.50 -13.17 14.03
CA GLU A 41 1.66 -13.91 13.07
C GLU A 41 0.44 -13.11 12.56
N THR A 42 0.19 -11.91 13.11
CA THR A 42 -0.91 -11.06 12.64
C THR A 42 -0.45 -10.29 11.40
N LYS A 43 -1.22 -10.38 10.31
CA LYS A 43 -1.00 -9.59 9.10
C LYS A 43 -1.64 -8.22 9.25
N PHE A 44 -0.87 -7.15 9.14
CA PHE A 44 -1.37 -5.77 9.24
C PHE A 44 -1.33 -5.08 7.88
N VAL A 45 -2.40 -4.36 7.52
CA VAL A 45 -2.48 -3.57 6.29
C VAL A 45 -2.72 -2.12 6.65
N LEU A 46 -1.75 -1.26 6.35
CA LEU A 46 -1.86 0.18 6.55
C LEU A 46 -2.45 0.79 5.27
N ILE A 47 -3.72 1.21 5.36
CA ILE A 47 -4.46 1.77 4.21
C ILE A 47 -4.28 3.28 4.11
N HIS A 48 -4.52 3.82 2.91
CA HIS A 48 -4.26 5.21 2.50
C HIS A 48 -2.78 5.60 2.43
N THR A 49 -1.88 4.61 2.37
CA THR A 49 -0.42 4.80 2.45
C THR A 49 0.05 5.48 3.73
N GLY A 50 -0.84 5.81 4.69
CA GLY A 50 -0.53 6.70 5.80
C GLY A 50 -0.34 8.17 5.40
N TYR A 51 -0.74 8.60 4.20
CA TYR A 51 -0.49 9.98 3.72
C TYR A 51 -1.10 11.04 4.66
N PRO A 52 -0.37 12.12 5.05
CA PRO A 52 0.92 12.58 4.53
C PRO A 52 2.17 11.90 5.16
N TYR A 53 2.00 11.01 6.12
CA TYR A 53 3.06 10.23 6.81
C TYR A 53 3.49 8.98 6.02
N ALA A 54 3.56 9.08 4.70
CA ALA A 54 3.76 7.92 3.85
C ALA A 54 5.10 7.22 4.11
N ARG A 55 6.14 8.00 4.43
CA ARG A 55 7.49 7.47 4.68
C ARG A 55 7.57 6.69 5.99
N GLU A 56 6.87 7.14 7.01
CA GLU A 56 6.71 6.43 8.28
C GLU A 56 5.98 5.11 8.06
N SER A 57 4.89 5.13 7.28
CA SER A 57 4.12 3.92 6.95
C SER A 57 5.00 2.86 6.27
N VAL A 58 5.71 3.26 5.21
CA VAL A 58 6.50 2.30 4.43
C VAL A 58 7.72 1.80 5.20
N HIS A 59 8.30 2.61 6.11
CA HIS A 59 9.38 2.19 6.98
C HIS A 59 8.94 1.01 7.87
N LEU A 60 7.73 1.09 8.43
CA LEU A 60 7.15 -0.01 9.21
C LEU A 60 6.97 -1.28 8.34
N ALA A 61 6.54 -1.12 7.09
CA ALA A 61 6.39 -2.25 6.16
C ALA A 61 7.71 -2.91 5.74
N TRP A 62 8.78 -2.12 5.67
CA TRP A 62 10.13 -2.62 5.40
C TRP A 62 10.71 -3.35 6.60
N ASP A 63 10.56 -2.79 7.80
CA ASP A 63 11.13 -3.35 9.03
C ASP A 63 10.37 -4.60 9.51
N ARG A 64 9.06 -4.67 9.29
CA ARG A 64 8.21 -5.75 9.78
C ARG A 64 7.71 -6.66 8.65
N PRO A 65 7.97 -7.98 8.66
CA PRO A 65 7.56 -8.90 7.58
C PRO A 65 6.05 -9.07 7.49
N ASN A 66 5.31 -8.78 8.56
CA ASN A 66 3.86 -8.91 8.68
C ASN A 66 3.09 -7.59 8.48
N VAL A 67 3.71 -6.57 7.89
CA VAL A 67 3.07 -5.27 7.57
C VAL A 67 3.02 -5.03 6.06
N TRP A 68 1.84 -4.67 5.54
CA TRP A 68 1.58 -4.34 4.15
C TRP A 68 1.10 -2.90 4.01
N ILE A 69 1.32 -2.33 2.84
CA ILE A 69 0.82 -1.00 2.45
C ILE A 69 -0.27 -1.16 1.41
N ASP A 70 -1.45 -0.63 1.72
CA ASP A 70 -2.49 -0.39 0.72
C ASP A 70 -2.41 1.08 0.31
N PHE A 71 -2.18 1.31 -0.99
CA PHE A 71 -1.99 2.65 -1.55
C PHE A 71 -3.25 3.25 -2.17
N VAL A 72 -4.44 2.69 -1.88
CA VAL A 72 -5.71 3.29 -2.28
C VAL A 72 -5.79 4.75 -1.83
N TRP A 73 -6.52 5.55 -2.60
CA TRP A 73 -6.63 7.01 -2.54
C TRP A 73 -5.39 7.81 -2.92
N LEU A 74 -4.16 7.37 -2.67
CA LEU A 74 -2.99 8.19 -2.99
C LEU A 74 -2.94 8.60 -4.49
N PRO A 75 -3.12 7.68 -5.46
CA PRO A 75 -3.25 8.04 -6.88
C PRO A 75 -4.44 8.94 -7.21
N THR A 76 -5.53 8.84 -6.45
CA THR A 76 -6.75 9.64 -6.64
C THR A 76 -6.62 11.05 -6.09
N LEU A 77 -5.91 11.21 -4.98
CA LEU A 77 -5.59 12.49 -4.37
C LEU A 77 -4.60 13.28 -5.24
N SER A 78 -3.54 12.62 -5.71
CA SER A 78 -2.54 13.22 -6.58
C SER A 78 -1.74 12.16 -7.32
N ILE A 79 -1.85 12.17 -8.65
CA ILE A 79 -1.02 11.34 -9.53
C ILE A 79 0.46 11.63 -9.29
N GLU A 80 0.83 12.89 -9.10
CA GLU A 80 2.22 13.30 -8.84
C GLU A 80 2.73 12.71 -7.52
N ALA A 81 1.96 12.86 -6.44
CA ALA A 81 2.33 12.30 -5.14
C ALA A 81 2.45 10.77 -5.23
N GLY A 82 1.50 10.11 -5.90
CA GLY A 82 1.55 8.67 -6.14
C GLY A 82 2.81 8.23 -6.87
N VAL A 83 3.22 8.94 -7.93
CA VAL A 83 4.43 8.62 -8.71
C VAL A 83 5.69 8.82 -7.86
N GLN A 84 5.78 9.90 -7.10
CA GLN A 84 6.94 10.17 -6.24
C GLN A 84 7.06 9.13 -5.13
N VAL A 85 5.98 8.93 -4.37
CA VAL A 85 5.95 8.05 -3.19
C VAL A 85 6.15 6.59 -3.58
N LEU A 86 5.38 6.05 -4.54
CA LEU A 86 5.55 4.66 -4.97
C LEU A 86 6.86 4.44 -5.73
N GLY A 87 7.35 5.46 -6.43
CA GLY A 87 8.66 5.46 -7.06
C GLY A 87 9.76 5.22 -6.03
N GLU A 88 9.80 6.04 -4.99
CA GLU A 88 10.73 5.93 -3.85
C GLU A 88 10.60 4.58 -3.14
N PHE A 89 9.38 4.15 -2.83
CA PHE A 89 9.16 2.95 -2.01
C PHE A 89 9.61 1.67 -2.72
N LEU A 90 9.37 1.57 -4.02
CA LEU A 90 9.80 0.42 -4.81
C LEU A 90 11.32 0.36 -5.04
N ASP A 91 12.10 1.38 -4.64
CA ASP A 91 13.56 1.30 -4.69
C ASP A 91 14.15 0.42 -3.59
N TRP A 92 13.49 0.31 -2.44
CA TRP A 92 14.06 -0.38 -1.27
C TRP A 92 13.09 -1.30 -0.52
N VAL A 93 11.78 -1.17 -0.74
CA VAL A 93 10.78 -2.07 -0.14
C VAL A 93 10.36 -3.14 -1.14
N PRO A 94 10.36 -4.42 -0.73
CA PRO A 94 9.90 -5.52 -1.58
C PRO A 94 8.50 -5.30 -2.13
N ALA A 95 8.33 -5.46 -3.45
CA ALA A 95 7.07 -5.23 -4.14
C ALA A 95 5.90 -6.13 -3.66
N ASN A 96 6.18 -7.22 -2.93
CA ASN A 96 5.16 -8.09 -2.34
C ASN A 96 4.45 -7.47 -1.13
N LYS A 97 4.88 -6.30 -0.67
CA LYS A 97 4.30 -5.57 0.46
C LYS A 97 3.21 -4.58 0.06
N PHE A 98 3.00 -4.34 -1.23
CA PHE A 98 2.05 -3.35 -1.73
C PHE A 98 0.80 -4.00 -2.30
N VAL A 99 -0.36 -3.52 -1.90
CA VAL A 99 -1.68 -3.93 -2.41
C VAL A 99 -2.51 -2.71 -2.78
N LEU A 100 -3.57 -2.92 -3.55
CA LEU A 100 -4.52 -1.89 -3.95
C LEU A 100 -5.93 -2.28 -3.50
N GLY A 101 -6.52 -1.46 -2.62
CA GLY A 101 -7.91 -1.55 -2.23
C GLY A 101 -8.86 -0.75 -3.13
N GLY A 102 -10.15 -0.75 -2.76
CA GLY A 102 -11.22 -0.07 -3.50
C GLY A 102 -12.09 0.81 -2.62
N ASP A 103 -11.52 1.42 -1.57
CA ASP A 103 -12.18 2.17 -0.47
C ASP A 103 -13.07 3.35 -0.94
N PHE A 104 -14.19 3.05 -1.60
CA PHE A 104 -15.16 4.01 -2.15
C PHE A 104 -16.58 3.45 -1.99
N GLU A 105 -17.53 4.34 -1.69
CA GLU A 105 -18.93 3.97 -1.48
C GLU A 105 -19.65 3.57 -2.78
N LEU A 106 -19.24 4.13 -3.92
CA LEU A 106 -19.86 3.92 -5.22
C LEU A 106 -18.94 3.11 -6.16
N PRO A 107 -19.48 2.14 -6.94
CA PRO A 107 -18.70 1.35 -7.90
C PRO A 107 -17.92 2.19 -8.91
N GLU A 108 -18.45 3.32 -9.34
CA GLU A 108 -17.80 4.26 -10.26
C GLU A 108 -16.54 4.87 -9.62
N GLY A 109 -16.57 5.13 -8.32
CA GLY A 109 -15.42 5.58 -7.54
C GLY A 109 -14.33 4.52 -7.50
N VAL A 110 -14.70 3.26 -7.28
CA VAL A 110 -13.78 2.11 -7.31
C VAL A 110 -13.10 2.02 -8.69
N TYR A 111 -13.88 2.09 -9.77
CA TYR A 111 -13.35 2.04 -11.14
C TYR A 111 -12.37 3.19 -11.42
N GLY A 112 -12.75 4.42 -11.08
CA GLY A 112 -11.91 5.60 -11.25
C GLY A 112 -10.57 5.48 -10.51
N ALA A 113 -10.61 5.02 -9.25
CA ALA A 113 -9.42 4.83 -8.45
C ALA A 113 -8.49 3.74 -9.00
N ILE A 114 -9.04 2.64 -9.53
CA ILE A 114 -8.26 1.58 -10.19
C ILE A 114 -7.58 2.14 -11.45
N CYS A 115 -8.28 2.91 -12.26
CA CYS A 115 -7.71 3.55 -13.45
C CYS A 115 -6.52 4.46 -13.10
N GLN A 116 -6.68 5.34 -12.11
CA GLN A 116 -5.62 6.24 -11.63
C GLN A 116 -4.45 5.47 -11.01
N SER A 117 -4.73 4.42 -10.25
CA SER A 117 -3.71 3.56 -9.64
C SER A 117 -2.87 2.82 -10.69
N ARG A 118 -3.51 2.31 -11.74
CA ARG A 118 -2.82 1.70 -12.90
C ARG A 118 -1.93 2.71 -13.62
N GLU A 119 -2.41 3.93 -13.82
CA GLU A 119 -1.65 5.01 -14.46
C GLU A 119 -0.40 5.38 -13.65
N VAL A 120 -0.55 5.62 -12.34
CA VAL A 120 0.57 5.91 -11.45
C VAL A 120 1.60 4.79 -11.46
N LEU A 121 1.16 3.54 -11.27
CA LEU A 121 2.07 2.40 -11.25
C LEU A 121 2.76 2.21 -12.60
N ALA A 122 2.05 2.38 -13.72
CA ALA A 122 2.64 2.32 -15.05
C ALA A 122 3.75 3.38 -15.23
N ARG A 123 3.53 4.62 -14.81
CA ARG A 123 4.55 5.69 -14.87
C ARG A 123 5.78 5.36 -14.03
N VAL A 124 5.59 4.90 -12.80
CA VAL A 124 6.69 4.49 -11.91
C VAL A 124 7.51 3.38 -12.56
N LEU A 125 6.85 2.32 -13.02
CA LEU A 125 7.50 1.17 -13.62
C LEU A 125 8.21 1.53 -14.94
N ALA A 126 7.57 2.33 -15.80
CA ALA A 126 8.17 2.82 -17.04
C ALA A 126 9.43 3.65 -16.77
N LYS A 127 9.41 4.52 -15.75
CA LYS A 127 10.58 5.30 -15.34
C LYS A 127 11.75 4.40 -14.90
N LYS A 128 11.48 3.37 -14.10
CA LYS A 128 12.51 2.40 -13.67
C LYS A 128 13.10 1.60 -14.85
N VAL A 129 12.29 1.29 -15.86
CA VAL A 129 12.77 0.65 -17.11
C VAL A 129 13.58 1.62 -17.95
N ALA A 130 13.12 2.86 -18.13
CA ALA A 130 13.80 3.87 -18.92
C ALA A 130 15.18 4.24 -18.34
N TRP A 131 15.33 4.21 -17.01
CA TRP A 131 16.60 4.41 -16.32
C TRP A 131 17.54 3.20 -16.37
N GLY A 132 17.11 2.09 -16.97
CA GLY A 132 17.91 0.85 -17.04
C GLY A 132 18.06 0.12 -15.72
N ILE A 133 17.36 0.55 -14.66
CA ILE A 133 17.41 -0.10 -13.33
C ILE A 133 16.69 -1.44 -13.39
N TRP A 134 15.52 -1.50 -14.06
CA TRP A 134 14.70 -2.70 -14.17
C TRP A 134 14.54 -3.15 -15.62
N SER A 135 14.48 -4.46 -15.84
CA SER A 135 14.01 -5.01 -17.12
C SER A 135 12.51 -4.80 -17.28
N ARG A 136 12.04 -4.79 -18.54
CA ARG A 136 10.61 -4.77 -18.86
C ARG A 136 9.87 -5.95 -18.23
N GLU A 137 10.48 -7.13 -18.23
CA GLU A 137 9.90 -8.33 -17.64
C GLU A 137 9.68 -8.16 -16.12
N ARG A 138 10.69 -7.66 -15.40
CA ARG A 138 10.57 -7.36 -13.97
C ARG A 138 9.45 -6.36 -13.71
N ALA A 139 9.38 -5.28 -14.50
CA ALA A 139 8.34 -4.27 -14.38
C ALA A 139 6.93 -4.88 -14.55
N MET A 140 6.71 -5.70 -15.58
CA MET A 140 5.43 -6.37 -15.79
C MET A 140 5.06 -7.31 -14.65
N LYS A 141 6.03 -8.08 -14.12
CA LYS A 141 5.83 -8.98 -12.98
C LYS A 141 5.45 -8.20 -11.71
N VAL A 142 6.13 -7.09 -11.44
CA VAL A 142 5.81 -6.21 -10.30
C VAL A 142 4.42 -5.60 -10.47
N GLY A 143 4.09 -5.08 -11.65
CA GLY A 143 2.78 -4.50 -11.94
C GLY A 143 1.64 -5.48 -11.66
N ARG A 144 1.74 -6.72 -12.18
CA ARG A 144 0.77 -7.78 -11.91
C ARG A 144 0.68 -8.10 -10.42
N ARG A 145 1.83 -8.19 -9.74
CA ARG A 145 1.90 -8.55 -8.33
C ARG A 145 1.19 -7.52 -7.44
N VAL A 146 1.51 -6.23 -7.63
CA VAL A 146 0.93 -5.12 -6.85
C VAL A 146 -0.57 -4.98 -7.11
N LEU A 147 -1.02 -5.13 -8.35
CA LEU A 147 -2.43 -4.94 -8.72
C LEU A 147 -3.32 -6.16 -8.49
N ARG A 148 -2.75 -7.35 -8.21
CA ARG A 148 -3.54 -8.59 -8.15
C ARG A 148 -2.95 -9.64 -7.21
N ASP A 149 -1.77 -10.16 -7.53
CA ASP A 149 -1.32 -11.41 -6.93
C ASP A 149 -1.00 -11.27 -5.43
N ASN A 150 -0.56 -10.09 -4.97
CA ASN A 150 -0.36 -9.84 -3.55
C ASN A 150 -1.67 -9.88 -2.76
N ALA A 151 -2.75 -9.28 -3.28
CA ALA A 151 -4.04 -9.26 -2.60
C ALA A 151 -4.62 -10.68 -2.48
N ILE A 152 -4.51 -11.49 -3.55
CA ILE A 152 -4.91 -12.90 -3.55
C ILE A 152 -4.17 -13.67 -2.44
N SER A 153 -2.86 -13.50 -2.34
CA SER A 153 -2.05 -14.18 -1.32
C SER A 153 -2.31 -13.66 0.09
N LEU A 154 -2.51 -12.36 0.26
CA LEU A 154 -2.69 -11.71 1.57
C LEU A 154 -4.03 -12.08 2.21
N PHE A 155 -5.10 -12.01 1.41
CA PHE A 155 -6.49 -12.23 1.84
C PHE A 155 -6.99 -13.66 1.57
N ASN A 156 -6.13 -14.57 1.10
CA ASN A 156 -6.48 -15.96 0.77
C ASN A 156 -7.69 -16.08 -0.19
N LEU A 157 -7.65 -15.31 -1.28
CA LEU A 157 -8.74 -15.27 -2.26
C LEU A 157 -8.60 -16.40 -3.29
N SER A 158 -9.72 -16.84 -3.86
CA SER A 158 -9.69 -17.71 -5.04
C SER A 158 -9.18 -16.93 -6.27
N PRO A 159 -8.23 -17.48 -7.08
CA PRO A 159 -7.64 -16.77 -8.20
C PRO A 159 -8.60 -16.51 -9.37
#